data_AF-A0A1G2EUJ8-F1
#
_entry.id   AF-A0A1G2EUJ8-F1
#
_cell.length_a   1.000
_cell.length_b   1.000
_cell.length_c   1.000
_cell.angle_alpha   90.00
_cell.angle_beta   90.00
_cell.angle_gamma   90.00
#
_symmetry.space_group_name_H-M   'P 1'
#
loop_
_entity.id
_entity.type
_entity.pdbx_description
1 polymer ?
#
loop_
_entity_poly.entity_id
_entity_poly.type
_entity_poly.pdbx_seq_one_letter_code
_entity_poly.pdbx_strand_id
1 'polypeptide(L)'
;MKKSFLWLMATLVISLVAGYLVGDSVGYKRAEADIKNLDEVAAQKAADDLAKASNPFQAVNPLEGVESNPFEKAKKVLNPF
;
A
#
# COMPACT_ATOMS: atom_id res chain seq x y z
N MET A 1 18.78 -53.16 19.38
CA MET A 1 18.61 -52.47 18.08
C MET A 1 17.16 -52.12 17.77
N LYS A 2 16.20 -53.05 17.80
CA LYS A 2 14.78 -52.78 17.42
C LYS A 2 14.08 -51.67 18.22
N LYS A 3 14.30 -51.57 19.55
CA LYS A 3 13.70 -50.50 20.38
C LYS A 3 14.21 -49.09 20.05
N SER A 4 15.50 -48.95 19.75
CA SER A 4 16.09 -47.64 19.39
C SER A 4 15.61 -47.18 18.00
N PHE A 5 15.47 -48.12 17.06
CA PHE A 5 14.86 -47.85 15.76
C PHE A 5 13.38 -47.45 15.88
N LEU A 6 12.61 -48.10 16.75
CA LEU A 6 11.21 -47.75 17.01
C LEU A 6 11.04 -46.33 17.58
N TRP A 7 11.93 -45.93 18.50
CA TRP A 7 11.93 -44.57 19.07
C TRP A 7 12.27 -43.51 18.03
N LEU A 8 13.28 -43.77 17.18
CA LEU A 8 13.62 -42.88 16.07
C LEU A 8 12.44 -42.66 15.13
N MET A 9 11.77 -43.75 14.71
CA MET A 9 10.60 -43.65 13.85
C MET A 9 9.44 -42.91 14.52
N ALA A 10 9.19 -43.14 15.82
CA ALA A 10 8.16 -42.41 16.55
C ALA A 10 8.46 -40.90 16.60
N THR A 11 9.70 -40.50 16.86
CA THR A 11 10.09 -39.08 16.88
C THR A 11 9.97 -38.42 15.51
N LEU A 12 10.28 -39.15 14.43
CA LEU A 12 10.14 -38.67 13.06
C LEU A 12 8.66 -38.40 12.71
N VAL A 13 7.77 -39.32 13.07
CA VAL A 13 6.34 -39.18 12.79
C VAL A 13 5.75 -38.01 13.59
N ILE A 14 6.13 -37.89 14.87
CA ILE A 14 5.66 -36.77 15.72
C ILE A 14 6.14 -35.43 15.16
N SER A 15 7.40 -35.32 14.73
CA SER A 15 7.92 -34.06 14.18
C SER A 15 7.28 -33.68 12.84
N LEU A 16 6.99 -34.67 11.97
CA LEU A 16 6.27 -34.46 10.71
C LEU A 16 4.85 -33.93 10.95
N VAL A 17 4.09 -34.57 11.85
CA VAL A 17 2.71 -34.15 12.15
C VAL A 17 2.68 -32.76 12.79
N ALA A 18 3.58 -32.49 13.75
CA ALA A 18 3.68 -31.18 14.37
C ALA A 18 4.08 -30.10 13.35
N GLY A 19 5.04 -30.40 12.48
CA GLY A 19 5.49 -29.48 11.43
C GLY A 19 4.38 -29.15 10.42
N TYR A 20 3.58 -30.15 10.03
CA TYR A 20 2.45 -29.96 9.12
C TYR A 20 1.38 -29.03 9.72
N LEU A 21 0.96 -29.28 10.97
CA LEU A 21 -0.07 -28.48 11.63
C LEU A 21 0.37 -27.03 11.86
N VAL A 22 1.62 -26.83 12.27
CA VAL A 22 2.17 -25.48 12.44
C VAL A 22 2.28 -24.76 11.09
N GLY A 23 2.77 -25.44 10.06
CA GLY A 23 2.91 -24.88 8.71
C GLY A 23 1.58 -24.43 8.11
N ASP A 24 0.54 -25.26 8.23
CA ASP A 24 -0.80 -24.95 7.74
C ASP A 24 -1.40 -23.71 8.43
N SER A 25 -1.30 -23.66 9.77
CA SER A 25 -1.82 -22.53 10.55
C SER A 25 -1.12 -21.20 10.25
N VAL A 26 0.20 -21.24 10.00
CA VAL A 26 1.00 -20.06 9.67
C VAL A 26 0.73 -19.61 8.23
N GLY A 27 0.63 -20.56 7.29
CA GLY A 27 0.29 -20.28 5.90
C GLY A 27 -1.08 -19.62 5.76
N TYR A 28 -2.09 -20.16 6.44
CA TYR A 28 -3.45 -19.61 6.42
C TYR A 28 -3.49 -18.17 6.96
N LYS A 29 -2.90 -17.92 8.13
CA LYS A 29 -2.85 -16.57 8.72
C LYS A 29 -2.12 -15.57 7.84
N ARG A 30 -1.06 -16.02 7.15
CA ARG A 30 -0.32 -15.17 6.22
C ARG A 30 -1.16 -14.82 5.00
N ALA A 31 -1.84 -15.80 4.41
CA ALA A 31 -2.74 -15.57 3.28
C ALA A 31 -3.90 -14.63 3.65
N GLU A 32 -4.50 -14.82 4.82
CA GLU A 32 -5.56 -13.93 5.33
C GLU A 32 -5.07 -12.49 5.52
N ALA A 33 -3.87 -12.30 6.08
CA ALA A 33 -3.26 -10.98 6.22
C ALA A 33 -2.95 -10.33 4.86
N ASP A 34 -2.42 -11.10 3.90
CA ASP A 34 -2.10 -10.61 2.57
C ASP A 34 -3.36 -10.18 1.80
N ILE A 35 -4.44 -10.96 1.87
CA ILE A 35 -5.74 -10.60 1.28
C ILE A 35 -6.29 -9.32 1.91
N LYS A 36 -6.26 -9.22 3.24
CA LYS A 36 -6.74 -8.02 3.94
C LYS A 36 -5.95 -6.76 3.54
N ASN A 37 -4.63 -6.87 3.41
CA ASN A 37 -3.80 -5.75 2.94
C ASN A 37 -4.16 -5.34 1.50
N LEU A 38 -4.41 -6.31 0.62
CA LEU A 38 -4.85 -6.04 -0.76
C LEU A 38 -6.20 -5.32 -0.79
N ASP A 39 -7.15 -5.75 0.04
CA ASP A 39 -8.47 -5.12 0.15
C ASP A 39 -8.37 -3.69 0.70
N GLU A 40 -7.53 -3.45 1.71
CA GLU A 40 -7.31 -2.11 2.26
C GLU A 40 -6.69 -1.15 1.22
N VAL A 41 -5.71 -1.62 0.45
CA VAL A 41 -5.09 -0.84 -0.64
C VAL A 41 -6.09 -0.57 -1.75
N ALA A 42 -6.89 -1.56 -2.14
CA ALA A 42 -7.93 -1.39 -3.15
C ALA A 42 -9.02 -0.41 -2.68
N ALA A 43 -9.43 -0.50 -1.42
CA ALA A 43 -10.41 0.40 -0.82
C ALA A 43 -9.89 1.85 -0.73
N GLN A 44 -8.64 2.05 -0.32
CA GLN A 44 -8.01 3.38 -0.31
C GLN A 44 -7.94 3.97 -1.71
N LYS A 45 -7.53 3.18 -2.71
CA LYS A 45 -7.46 3.64 -4.10
C LYS A 45 -8.84 4.04 -4.63
N ALA A 46 -9.86 3.23 -4.36
CA ALA A 46 -11.23 3.54 -4.76
C ALA A 46 -11.76 4.82 -4.06
N ALA A 47 -11.43 5.00 -2.78
CA ALA A 47 -11.77 6.22 -2.03
C ALA A 47 -11.05 7.45 -2.60
N ASP A 48 -9.76 7.35 -2.92
CA ASP A 48 -8.98 8.42 -3.53
C ASP A 48 -9.51 8.80 -4.92
N ASP A 49 -9.85 7.80 -5.75
CA ASP A 49 -10.38 8.05 -7.09
C ASP A 49 -11.78 8.68 -7.02
N LEU A 50 -12.63 8.27 -6.08
CA LEU A 50 -13.90 8.95 -5.80
C LEU A 50 -13.71 10.37 -5.27
N ALA A 51 -12.75 10.58 -4.36
CA ALA A 51 -12.43 11.90 -3.83
C ALA A 51 -11.90 12.82 -4.93
N LYS A 52 -11.10 12.30 -5.87
CA LYS A 52 -10.65 13.04 -7.05
C LYS A 52 -11.80 13.37 -7.98
N ALA A 53 -12.63 12.39 -8.33
CA ALA A 53 -13.77 12.57 -9.23
C ALA A 53 -14.83 13.53 -8.66
N SER A 54 -14.99 13.55 -7.33
CA SER A 54 -15.96 14.40 -6.64
C SER A 54 -15.39 15.77 -6.26
N ASN A 55 -14.10 16.03 -6.48
CA ASN A 55 -13.47 17.31 -6.12
C ASN A 55 -13.63 18.32 -7.27
N PRO A 56 -14.49 19.36 -7.11
CA PRO A 56 -14.75 20.36 -8.14
C PRO A 56 -13.56 21.33 -8.36
N PHE A 57 -12.48 21.21 -7.57
CA PHE A 57 -11.28 22.05 -7.64
C PHE A 57 -10.09 21.36 -8.29
N GLN A 58 -10.27 20.21 -8.96
CA GLN A 58 -9.16 19.55 -9.63
C GLN A 58 -8.79 20.24 -10.96
N ALA A 59 -7.65 20.93 -10.87
CA ALA A 59 -6.62 21.05 -11.91
C ALA A 59 -6.74 22.19 -12.94
N VAL A 60 -7.05 23.40 -12.49
CA VAL A 60 -6.40 24.60 -13.05
C VAL A 60 -6.07 25.49 -11.87
N ASN A 61 -4.78 25.73 -11.59
CA ASN A 61 -4.43 26.75 -10.61
C ASN A 61 -4.89 28.10 -11.22
N PRO A 62 -5.86 28.82 -10.63
CA PRO A 62 -6.38 30.06 -11.23
C PRO A 62 -5.32 31.17 -11.32
N LEU A 63 -4.18 30.97 -10.66
CA LEU A 63 -3.02 31.85 -10.68
C LEU A 63 -1.89 31.36 -11.61
N GLU A 64 -2.06 30.23 -12.31
CA GLU A 64 -1.03 29.64 -13.19
C GLU A 64 -0.68 30.55 -14.38
N GLY A 65 -1.61 31.42 -14.80
CA GLY A 65 -1.40 32.43 -15.84
C GLY A 65 -1.36 33.87 -15.33
N VAL A 66 -1.41 34.09 -14.01
CA VAL A 66 -1.36 35.44 -13.44
C VAL A 66 0.09 35.81 -13.22
N GLU A 67 0.59 36.79 -13.99
CA GLU A 67 1.92 37.36 -13.76
C GLU A 67 2.08 37.76 -12.30
N SER A 68 3.15 37.28 -11.68
CA SER A 68 3.45 37.40 -10.25
C SER A 68 3.57 38.85 -9.76
N ASN A 69 3.60 39.83 -10.66
CA ASN A 69 3.62 41.23 -10.32
C ASN A 69 3.01 42.13 -11.43
N PRO A 70 1.75 42.58 -11.31
CA PRO A 70 1.12 43.47 -12.29
C PRO A 70 1.79 44.85 -12.39
N PHE A 71 2.65 45.23 -11.42
CA PHE A 71 3.39 46.48 -11.42
C PHE A 71 4.64 46.45 -12.32
N GLU A 72 5.13 45.29 -12.75
CA GLU A 72 6.28 45.20 -13.67
C GLU A 72 5.93 45.73 -15.08
N LYS A 73 4.69 45.49 -15.55
CA LYS A 73 4.17 46.11 -16.77
C LYS A 73 3.99 47.63 -16.61
N ALA A 74 3.55 48.07 -15.44
CA ALA A 74 3.36 49.49 -15.15
C ALA A 74 4.68 50.26 -15.10
N LYS A 75 5.77 49.68 -14.56
CA LYS A 75 7.11 50.30 -14.56
C LYS A 75 7.64 50.58 -15.97
N LYS A 76 7.42 49.68 -16.93
CA LYS A 76 7.82 49.88 -18.33
C LYS A 76 7.06 51.00 -19.04
N VAL A 77 5.82 51.26 -18.64
CA VAL A 77 4.98 52.31 -19.23
C VAL A 77 5.20 53.65 -18.51
N LEU A 78 5.48 53.64 -17.20
CA LEU A 78 5.66 54.84 -16.39
C LEU A 78 7.11 55.36 -16.34
N ASN A 79 8.11 54.59 -16.79
CA ASN A 79 9.47 55.08 -16.93
C ASN A 79 9.88 55.22 -18.41
N PRO A 80 9.73 56.41 -19.02
CA PRO A 80 10.20 56.69 -20.37
C PRO A 80 11.69 57.07 -20.44
N PHE A 81 12.49 56.76 -19.40
CA PHE A 81 13.93 56.99 -19.33
C PHE A 81 14.72 55.71 -19.09
#